data_AF-A0ABD0PZA3-F1
#
_entry.id   AF-A0ABD0PZA3-F1
#
_cell.length_a   1.000
_cell.length_b   1.000
_cell.length_c   1.000
_cell.angle_alpha   90.00
_cell.angle_beta   90.00
_cell.angle_gamma   90.00
#
_symmetry.space_group_name_H-M   'P 1'
#
loop_
_entity.id
_entity.type
_entity.pdbx_description
1 polymer ?
#
loop_
_entity_poly.entity_id
_entity_poly.type
_entity_poly.pdbx_seq_one_letter_code
_entity_poly.pdbx_strand_id
1 'polypeptide(L)' 'GFFMKNGEYLCTLDYQRLHGTRCNGCGDFVEGEVVTALGKTYHPTCFVCTVCK' A
#
# COMPACT_ATOMS: atom_id res chain seq x y z
N GLY A 1 0.01 10.43 13.63
CA GLY A 1 -1.00 9.54 14.23
C GLY A 1 -0.32 8.26 14.69
N PHE A 2 -0.98 7.46 15.51
CA PHE A 2 -0.52 6.14 15.92
C PHE A 2 -1.59 5.10 15.58
N PHE A 3 -1.17 3.87 15.30
CA PHE A 3 -2.06 2.75 15.01
C PHE A 3 -2.02 1.77 16.18
N MET A 4 -3.18 1.30 16.61
CA MET A 4 -3.27 0.30 17.67
C MET A 4 -3.71 -1.02 17.05
N LYS A 5 -2.87 -2.05 17.16
CA LYS A 5 -3.16 -3.40 16.65
C LYS A 5 -2.69 -4.43 17.67
N ASN A 6 -3.55 -5.38 18.01
CA ASN A 6 -3.30 -6.42 19.02
C ASN A 6 -2.87 -5.90 20.41
N GLY A 7 -3.27 -4.68 20.79
CA GLY A 7 -2.88 -4.06 22.06
C GLY A 7 -1.52 -3.35 22.03
N GLU A 8 -0.82 -3.35 20.90
CA GLU A 8 0.43 -2.63 20.71
C GLU A 8 0.20 -1.32 19.96
N TYR A 9 0.92 -0.26 20.39
CA TYR A 9 0.91 1.05 19.74
C TYR A 9 2.06 1.13 18.75
N LEU A 10 1.73 1.13 17.46
CA LEU A 10 2.67 1.25 16.36
C LEU A 10 2.64 2.67 15.81
N CYS A 11 3.82 3.24 15.53
CA CYS A 11 3.86 4.47 14.74
C CYS A 11 3.41 4.17 13.30
N THR A 12 2.95 5.18 12.55
CA THR A 12 2.55 5.01 11.15
C THR A 12 3.60 4.27 10.32
N LEU A 13 4.87 4.61 10.52
CA LEU A 13 5.99 4.02 9.77
C LEU A 13 6.18 2.53 10.08
N ASP A 14 6.10 2.13 11.36
CA ASP A 14 6.25 0.73 11.76
C ASP A 14 5.04 -0.10 11.34
N TYR A 15 3.84 0.47 11.43
CA TYR A 15 2.64 -0.17 10.91
C TYR A 15 2.77 -0.47 9.42
N GLN A 16 3.26 0.49 8.63
CA GLN A 16 3.51 0.30 7.21
C GLN A 16 4.61 -0.74 6.95
N ARG A 17 5.69 -0.73 7.72
CA ARG A 17 6.77 -1.72 7.56
C ARG A 17 6.32 -3.15 7.87
N LEU A 18 5.51 -3.33 8.92
CA LEU A 18 5.07 -4.65 9.40
C LEU A 18 3.82 -5.17 8.68
N HIS A 19 2.94 -4.27 8.25
CA HIS A 19 1.61 -4.62 7.75
C HIS A 19 1.19 -3.85 6.50
N GLY A 20 2.02 -2.94 6.02
CA GLY A 20 1.71 -2.15 4.82
C GLY A 20 1.77 -3.01 3.57
N THR A 21 0.77 -2.82 2.72
CA THR A 21 0.77 -3.38 1.37
C THR A 21 1.63 -2.50 0.47
N ARG A 22 2.46 -3.11 -0.37
CA ARG A 22 3.28 -2.39 -1.36
C ARG A 22 2.59 -2.35 -2.71
N CYS A 23 2.70 -1.21 -3.37
CA CYS A 23 2.31 -1.03 -4.75
C CYS A 23 3.22 -1.87 -5.65
N ASN A 24 2.63 -2.73 -6.47
CA ASN A 24 3.40 -3.52 -7.44
C ASN A 24 3.86 -2.68 -8.65
N GLY A 25 3.42 -1.42 -8.77
CA GLY A 25 3.84 -0.50 -9.82
C GLY A 25 5.11 0.29 -9.48
N CYS A 26 5.16 0.92 -8.30
CA CYS A 26 6.31 1.74 -7.87
C CYS A 26 7.13 1.13 -6.73
N GLY A 27 6.60 0.16 -5.99
CA GLY A 27 7.26 -0.47 -4.83
C GLY A 27 6.99 0.23 -3.49
N ASP A 28 6.44 1.45 -3.50
CA ASP A 28 6.09 2.19 -2.29
C ASP A 28 4.84 1.64 -1.60
N PHE A 29 4.67 1.98 -0.33
CA PHE A 29 3.46 1.61 0.40
C PHE A 29 2.24 2.30 -0.18
N VAL A 30 1.16 1.53 -0.35
CA VAL A 30 -0.14 2.10 -0.70
C VAL A 30 -0.82 2.66 0.54
N GLU A 31 -1.38 3.86 0.40
CA GLU A 31 -2.14 4.55 1.43
C GLU A 31 -3.49 4.97 0.84
N GLY A 32 -4.57 4.86 1.63
CA GLY A 32 -5.90 5.28 1.19
C GLY A 32 -6.51 4.38 0.11
N GLU A 33 -6.95 5.00 -1.00
CA GLU A 33 -7.60 4.31 -2.10
C GLU A 33 -6.61 3.51 -2.95
N VAL A 34 -6.97 2.27 -3.26
CA VAL A 34 -6.10 1.32 -3.95
C VAL A 34 -6.86 0.52 -4.99
N VAL A 35 -6.14 0.11 -6.04
CA VAL A 35 -6.66 -0.81 -7.05
C VAL A 35 -6.02 -2.18 -6.81
N THR A 36 -6.84 -3.22 -6.68
CA THR A 36 -6.37 -4.61 -6.58
C THR A 36 -6.78 -5.38 -7.83
N ALA A 37 -5.80 -5.93 -8.54
CA ALA A 37 -6.01 -6.73 -9.74
C ALA A 37 -5.08 -7.94 -9.70
N LEU A 38 -5.63 -9.14 -9.99
CA LEU A 38 -4.87 -10.40 -10.02
C LEU A 38 -4.02 -10.65 -8.76
N GLY A 39 -4.53 -10.29 -7.57
CA GLY A 39 -3.84 -10.46 -6.29
C GLY A 39 -2.70 -9.46 -6.03
N LYS A 40 -2.54 -8.45 -6.88
CA LYS A 40 -1.55 -7.37 -6.73
C LYS A 40 -2.26 -6.05 -6.46
N THR A 41 -1.66 -5.24 -5.59
CA THR A 41 -2.20 -3.92 -5.23
C THR A 41 -1.37 -2.82 -5.88
N TYR A 42 -2.05 -1.77 -6.31
CA TYR A 42 -1.47 -0.64 -7.02
C TYR A 42 -2.08 0.67 -6.50
N HIS A 43 -1.31 1.75 -6.55
CA HIS A 43 -1.90 3.09 -6.52
C HIS A 43 -2.78 3.29 -7.75
N PRO A 44 -3.87 4.07 -7.67
CA PRO A 44 -4.71 4.39 -8.83
C PRO A 44 -3.91 4.97 -10.01
N THR A 45 -2.89 5.79 -9.73
CA THR A 45 -1.98 6.38 -10.72
C THR A 45 -0.96 5.39 -11.29
N CYS A 46 -0.66 4.30 -10.57
CA CYS A 46 0.27 3.26 -11.02
C CYS A 46 -0.42 2.16 -11.82
N PHE A 47 -1.74 2.01 -11.69
CA PHE A 47 -2.52 1.03 -12.45
C PHE A 47 -2.84 1.57 -13.85
N VAL A 48 -1.81 1.71 -14.66
CA VAL A 48 -1.89 2.20 -16.05
C VAL A 48 -1.46 1.11 -17.03
N CYS A 49 -1.97 1.18 -18.27
CA CYS A 49 -1.60 0.25 -19.32
C CYS A 49 -0.09 0.35 -19.60
N THR A 50 0.62 -0.77 -19.54
CA THR A 50 2.06 -0.81 -19.80
C THR A 50 2.42 -0.56 -21.27
N VAL A 51 1.45 -0.66 -22.18
CA VAL A 51 1.63 -0.48 -23.62
C VAL A 51 1.41 0.98 -24.05
N CYS A 52 0.46 1.70 -23.44
CA CYS A 52 0.01 3.01 -23.93
C CYS A 52 -0.01 4.11 -22.85
N LYS A 53 0.89 4.05 -21.87
CA LYS A 53 0.99 5.06 -20.80
C LYS A 53 0.89 6.49 -21.31
#